data_AF-A0A7S1II38-F1
#
_entry.id   AF-A0A7S1II38-F1
#
_cell.length_a   1.000
_cell.length_b   1.000
_cell.length_c   1.000
_cell.angle_alpha   90.00
_cell.angle_beta   90.00
_cell.angle_gamma   90.00
#
_symmetry.space_group_name_H-M   'P 1'
#
loop_
_entity.id
_entity.type
_entity.pdbx_description
1 polymer ?
#
loop_
_entity_poly.entity_id
_entity_poly.type
_entity_poly.pdbx_seq_one_letter_code
_entity_poly.pdbx_strand_id
1 'polypeptide(L)'
;AEVPLSGSIKDMAGGKSTLQNEILGDLGKEFPGYSPGEKVEESALSAVAQGIQPGHKGGLGPVTAAMVNKLVGAKMPAGMSLSKVKDYLTAAYGTGPGLRDRILLHALLMDPPARLGSEAEALAWLDSVV
;
A
#
# COMPACT_ATOMS: atom_id res chain seq x y z
N ALA A 1 1.56 -9.15 12.38
CA ALA A 1 2.58 -8.64 13.31
C ALA A 1 2.75 -7.16 13.02
N GLU A 2 2.71 -6.32 14.03
CA GLU A 2 2.89 -4.89 13.87
C GLU A 2 4.36 -4.60 13.56
N VAL A 3 4.62 -3.71 12.60
CA VAL A 3 5.98 -3.36 12.18
C VAL A 3 6.39 -2.08 12.92
N PRO A 4 7.34 -2.14 13.88
CA PRO A 4 7.72 -0.96 14.65
C PRO A 4 8.53 0.03 13.79
N LEU A 5 8.15 1.30 13.82
CA LEU A 5 8.83 2.37 13.05
C LEU A 5 10.27 2.63 13.51
N SER A 6 10.64 2.20 14.72
CA SER A 6 12.00 2.27 15.25
C SER A 6 12.92 1.14 14.75
N GLY A 7 12.35 0.08 14.17
CA GLY A 7 13.11 -1.04 13.63
C GLY A 7 13.69 -0.73 12.23
N SER A 8 14.62 -1.58 11.79
CA SER A 8 15.23 -1.50 10.46
C SER A 8 14.71 -2.59 9.51
N ILE A 9 14.87 -2.39 8.20
CA ILE A 9 14.50 -3.39 7.18
C ILE A 9 15.30 -4.68 7.40
N LYS A 10 16.57 -4.56 7.79
CA LYS A 10 17.46 -5.68 8.09
C LYS A 10 16.94 -6.54 9.26
N ASP A 11 16.48 -5.91 10.33
CA ASP A 11 15.92 -6.61 11.49
C ASP A 11 14.64 -7.35 11.12
N MET A 12 13.78 -6.72 10.32
CA MET A 12 12.52 -7.31 9.86
C MET A 12 12.72 -8.45 8.87
N ALA A 13 13.76 -8.36 8.03
CA ALA A 13 14.12 -9.42 7.11
C ALA A 13 14.71 -10.64 7.83
N GLY A 14 15.13 -10.52 9.10
CA GLY A 14 15.61 -11.63 9.92
C GLY A 14 16.81 -12.36 9.30
N GLY A 15 17.72 -11.62 8.65
CA GLY A 15 18.88 -12.17 7.96
C GLY A 15 18.60 -12.76 6.56
N LYS A 16 17.36 -12.69 6.06
CA LYS A 16 17.00 -13.09 4.70
C LYS A 16 17.39 -11.98 3.70
N SER A 17 18.62 -12.01 3.23
CA SER A 17 19.15 -11.00 2.29
C SER A 17 18.32 -10.86 1.00
N THR A 18 17.69 -11.94 0.51
CA THR A 18 16.77 -11.87 -0.64
C THR A 18 15.58 -10.95 -0.36
N LEU A 19 14.92 -11.13 0.78
CA LEU A 19 13.75 -10.33 1.16
C LEU A 19 14.13 -8.86 1.38
N GLN A 20 15.32 -8.63 1.97
CA GLN A 20 15.85 -7.28 2.13
C GLN A 20 16.04 -6.59 0.77
N ASN A 21 16.67 -7.26 -0.20
CA ASN A 21 16.89 -6.69 -1.54
C ASN A 21 15.59 -6.45 -2.30
N GLU A 22 14.58 -7.30 -2.11
CA GLU A 22 13.24 -7.09 -2.66
C GLU A 22 12.59 -5.82 -2.09
N ILE A 23 12.61 -5.64 -0.76
CA ILE A 23 12.04 -4.45 -0.11
C ILE A 23 12.77 -3.17 -0.57
N LEU A 24 14.10 -3.19 -0.62
CA LEU A 24 14.88 -2.03 -1.09
C LEU A 24 14.61 -1.71 -2.56
N GLY A 25 14.54 -2.74 -3.40
CA GLY A 25 14.21 -2.59 -4.81
C GLY A 25 12.81 -2.00 -5.01
N ASP A 26 11.85 -2.44 -4.23
CA ASP A 26 10.48 -1.93 -4.28
C ASP A 26 10.37 -0.51 -3.71
N LEU A 27 11.12 -0.16 -2.67
CA LEU A 27 11.24 1.23 -2.20
C LEU A 27 11.78 2.16 -3.28
N GLY A 28 12.82 1.74 -4.01
CA GLY A 28 13.39 2.53 -5.11
C GLY A 28 12.41 2.72 -6.27
N LYS A 29 11.61 1.70 -6.60
CA LYS A 29 10.54 1.82 -7.62
C LYS A 29 9.38 2.68 -7.15
N GLU A 30 9.00 2.55 -5.89
CA GLU A 30 7.87 3.28 -5.29
C GLU A 30 8.18 4.78 -5.18
N PHE A 31 9.40 5.12 -4.81
CA PHE A 31 9.85 6.48 -4.57
C PHE A 31 11.02 6.85 -5.50
N PRO A 32 10.76 7.13 -6.80
CA PRO A 32 11.83 7.39 -7.77
C PRO A 32 12.65 8.67 -7.50
N GLY A 33 12.16 9.58 -6.64
CA GLY A 33 12.90 10.75 -6.17
C GLY A 33 13.72 10.52 -4.90
N TYR A 34 13.62 9.32 -4.31
CA TYR A 34 14.39 8.89 -3.16
C TYR A 34 15.51 7.98 -3.63
N SER A 35 16.75 8.46 -3.56
CA SER A 35 17.91 7.58 -3.68
C SER A 35 18.20 7.05 -2.28
N PRO A 36 18.03 5.75 -2.01
CA PRO A 36 18.40 5.20 -0.73
C PRO A 36 19.90 5.41 -0.54
N GLY A 37 20.31 6.09 0.53
CA GLY A 37 21.72 6.29 0.86
C GLY A 37 22.40 4.97 1.22
N GLU A 38 23.72 5.02 1.44
CA GLU A 38 24.45 3.86 1.95
C GLU A 38 23.80 3.37 3.25
N LYS A 39 23.51 2.06 3.33
CA LYS A 39 22.96 1.37 4.52
C LYS A 39 21.55 1.80 4.93
N VAL A 40 20.69 2.18 3.99
CA VAL A 40 19.27 2.44 4.25
C VAL A 40 18.58 1.27 4.98
N GLU A 41 19.02 0.03 4.75
CA GLU A 41 18.52 -1.18 5.37
C GLU A 41 18.77 -1.26 6.89
N GLU A 42 19.78 -0.54 7.40
CA GLU A 42 20.18 -0.49 8.80
C GLU A 42 19.54 0.72 9.51
N SER A 43 18.93 1.63 8.74
CA SER A 43 18.26 2.81 9.26
C SER A 43 16.88 2.47 9.81
N ALA A 44 16.44 3.23 10.82
CA ALA A 44 15.07 3.13 11.32
C ALA A 44 14.06 3.54 10.22
N LEU A 45 12.94 2.83 10.11
CA LEU A 45 11.89 3.14 9.12
C LEU A 45 11.40 4.59 9.21
N SER A 46 11.38 5.18 10.42
CA SER A 46 11.04 6.59 10.61
C SER A 46 12.01 7.54 9.90
N ALA A 47 13.32 7.26 9.94
CA ALA A 47 14.34 8.03 9.25
C ALA A 47 14.25 7.84 7.73
N VAL A 48 13.98 6.61 7.27
CA VAL A 48 13.74 6.31 5.85
C VAL A 48 12.53 7.11 5.34
N ALA A 49 11.41 7.11 6.08
CA ALA A 49 10.21 7.87 5.73
C ALA A 49 10.46 9.38 5.69
N GLN A 50 11.25 9.93 6.60
CA GLN A 50 11.67 11.34 6.58
C GLN A 50 12.51 11.69 5.34
N GLY A 51 13.38 10.77 4.90
CA GLY A 51 14.15 10.95 3.67
C GLY A 51 13.31 10.90 2.39
N ILE A 52 12.21 10.14 2.40
CA ILE A 52 11.28 10.02 1.26
C ILE A 52 10.37 11.26 1.15
N GLN A 53 9.92 11.79 2.28
CA GLN A 53 8.92 12.87 2.35
C GLN A 53 9.16 14.05 1.40
N PRO A 54 10.37 14.64 1.31
CA PRO A 54 10.63 15.79 0.43
C PRO A 54 10.33 15.54 -1.06
N GLY A 55 10.46 14.29 -1.53
CA GLY A 55 10.20 13.90 -2.92
C GLY A 55 8.81 13.32 -3.16
N HIS A 56 8.02 13.09 -2.11
CA HIS A 56 6.74 12.40 -2.21
C HIS A 56 5.60 13.34 -2.62
N LYS A 57 4.82 12.96 -3.64
CA LYS A 57 3.75 13.78 -4.22
C LYS A 57 2.35 13.51 -3.63
N GLY A 58 2.26 12.70 -2.58
CA GLY A 58 1.01 12.42 -1.87
C GLY A 58 0.07 11.41 -2.54
N GLY A 59 0.52 10.71 -3.58
CA GLY A 59 -0.23 9.66 -4.26
C GLY A 59 0.50 8.32 -4.20
N LEU A 60 -0.20 7.23 -4.56
CA LEU A 60 0.40 5.90 -4.62
C LEU A 60 1.48 5.83 -5.70
N GLY A 61 2.64 5.28 -5.37
CA GLY A 61 3.68 5.00 -6.34
C GLY A 61 3.37 3.74 -7.18
N PRO A 62 4.25 3.42 -8.14
CA PRO A 62 4.02 2.31 -9.08
C PRO A 62 3.84 0.95 -8.41
N VAL A 63 4.56 0.68 -7.32
CA VAL A 63 4.52 -0.62 -6.63
C VAL A 63 3.18 -0.74 -5.90
N THR A 64 2.83 0.27 -5.11
CA THR A 64 1.56 0.26 -4.36
C THR A 64 0.35 0.27 -5.28
N ALA A 65 0.38 1.05 -6.36
CA ALA A 65 -0.68 1.06 -7.35
C ALA A 65 -0.86 -0.31 -8.03
N ALA A 66 0.24 -1.02 -8.32
CA ALA A 66 0.19 -2.38 -8.87
C ALA A 66 -0.40 -3.38 -7.85
N MET A 67 -0.04 -3.26 -6.57
CA MET A 67 -0.61 -4.10 -5.51
C MET A 67 -2.11 -3.88 -5.35
N VAL A 68 -2.58 -2.64 -5.37
CA VAL A 68 -4.02 -2.30 -5.31
C VAL A 68 -4.77 -2.87 -6.52
N ASN A 69 -4.21 -2.73 -7.72
CA ASN A 69 -4.80 -3.31 -8.94
C ASN A 69 -4.91 -4.83 -8.83
N LYS A 70 -3.88 -5.51 -8.31
CA LYS A 70 -3.89 -6.95 -8.09
C LYS A 70 -4.93 -7.36 -7.04
N LEU A 71 -5.04 -6.62 -5.93
CA LEU A 71 -6.04 -6.86 -4.88
C LEU A 71 -7.45 -6.81 -5.48
N VAL A 72 -7.79 -5.72 -6.15
CA VAL A 72 -9.11 -5.55 -6.79
C VAL A 72 -9.35 -6.64 -7.83
N GLY A 73 -8.40 -6.89 -8.73
CA GLY A 73 -8.54 -7.90 -9.77
C GLY A 73 -8.71 -9.33 -9.22
N ALA A 74 -8.12 -9.65 -8.07
CA ALA A 74 -8.18 -10.98 -7.46
C ALA A 74 -9.42 -11.17 -6.57
N LYS A 75 -9.78 -10.16 -5.78
CA LYS A 75 -10.72 -10.29 -4.65
C LYS A 75 -12.09 -9.70 -4.89
N MET A 76 -12.23 -8.77 -5.83
CA MET A 76 -13.52 -8.18 -6.13
C MET A 76 -14.38 -9.10 -7.00
N PRO A 77 -15.72 -9.02 -6.85
CA PRO A 77 -16.64 -9.74 -7.72
C PRO A 77 -16.55 -9.21 -9.16
N ALA A 78 -17.04 -10.00 -10.12
CA ALA A 78 -17.15 -9.55 -11.49
C ALA A 78 -17.98 -8.26 -11.58
N GLY A 79 -17.47 -7.26 -12.30
CA GLY A 79 -18.14 -5.96 -12.43
C GLY A 79 -17.72 -4.90 -11.42
N MET A 80 -16.98 -5.25 -10.35
CA MET A 80 -16.36 -4.28 -9.42
C MET A 80 -14.93 -3.95 -9.87
N SER A 81 -14.79 -2.97 -10.75
CA SER A 81 -13.49 -2.46 -11.20
C SER A 81 -12.88 -1.49 -10.18
N LEU A 82 -11.57 -1.21 -10.30
CA LEU A 82 -10.92 -0.21 -9.45
C LEU A 82 -11.57 1.17 -9.61
N SER A 83 -12.07 1.52 -10.79
CA SER A 83 -12.82 2.77 -10.99
C SER A 83 -14.09 2.78 -10.13
N LYS A 84 -14.89 1.71 -10.16
CA LYS A 84 -16.12 1.64 -9.37
C LYS A 84 -15.86 1.69 -7.87
N VAL A 85 -14.81 1.01 -7.40
CA VAL A 85 -14.37 1.09 -6.00
C VAL A 85 -14.04 2.54 -5.62
N LYS A 86 -13.26 3.22 -6.46
CA LYS A 86 -12.88 4.62 -6.27
C LYS A 86 -14.10 5.56 -6.29
N ASP A 87 -15.02 5.35 -7.22
CA ASP A 87 -16.24 6.13 -7.37
C ASP A 87 -17.16 5.94 -6.16
N TYR A 88 -17.31 4.70 -5.67
CA TYR A 88 -18.04 4.40 -4.44
C TYR A 88 -17.46 5.12 -3.23
N LEU A 89 -16.15 5.02 -3.00
CA LEU A 89 -15.49 5.68 -1.85
C LEU A 89 -15.71 7.19 -1.87
N THR A 90 -15.64 7.82 -3.05
CA THR A 90 -15.91 9.26 -3.17
C THR A 90 -17.38 9.61 -2.98
N ALA A 91 -18.31 8.81 -3.50
CA ALA A 91 -19.74 9.06 -3.36
C ALA A 91 -20.23 8.84 -1.91
N ALA A 92 -19.79 7.76 -1.26
CA ALA A 92 -20.23 7.39 0.07
C ALA A 92 -19.58 8.23 1.19
N TYR A 93 -18.28 8.57 1.04
CA TYR A 93 -17.50 9.20 2.12
C TYR A 93 -16.99 10.61 1.77
N GLY A 94 -17.31 11.14 0.58
CA GLY A 94 -16.84 12.46 0.16
C GLY A 94 -15.32 12.56 0.03
N THR A 95 -14.62 11.43 -0.14
CA THR A 95 -13.15 11.40 -0.12
C THR A 95 -12.58 12.05 -1.38
N GLY A 96 -11.70 13.03 -1.18
CA GLY A 96 -10.82 13.53 -2.25
C GLY A 96 -9.77 12.48 -2.67
N PRO A 97 -9.04 12.71 -3.78
CA PRO A 97 -8.11 11.73 -4.36
C PRO A 97 -7.06 11.20 -3.38
N GLY A 98 -6.50 12.06 -2.51
CA GLY A 98 -5.50 11.65 -1.53
C GLY A 98 -6.05 10.77 -0.40
N LEU A 99 -7.29 11.02 0.07
CA LEU A 99 -7.92 10.17 1.10
C LEU A 99 -8.29 8.81 0.53
N ARG A 100 -8.81 8.78 -0.70
CA ARG A 100 -9.11 7.56 -1.43
C ARG A 100 -7.87 6.67 -1.58
N ASP A 101 -6.74 7.24 -1.95
CA ASP A 101 -5.48 6.50 -2.08
C ASP A 101 -5.00 5.94 -0.73
N ARG A 102 -5.18 6.68 0.37
CA ARG A 102 -4.86 6.19 1.73
C ARG A 102 -5.76 5.04 2.17
N ILE A 103 -7.05 5.10 1.87
CA ILE A 103 -8.00 4.01 2.13
C ILE A 103 -7.58 2.77 1.33
N LEU A 104 -7.25 2.93 0.05
CA LEU A 104 -6.78 1.82 -0.79
C LEU A 104 -5.45 1.22 -0.30
N LEU A 105 -4.55 2.04 0.25
CA LEU A 105 -3.34 1.55 0.92
C LEU A 105 -3.69 0.75 2.18
N HIS A 106 -4.64 1.22 2.99
CA HIS A 106 -5.13 0.48 4.16
C HIS A 106 -5.81 -0.85 3.77
N ALA A 107 -6.53 -0.86 2.64
CA ALA A 107 -7.19 -2.04 2.10
C ALA A 107 -6.22 -3.21 1.83
N LEU A 108 -4.96 -2.91 1.47
CA LEU A 108 -3.92 -3.94 1.30
C LEU A 108 -3.59 -4.68 2.59
N LEU A 109 -3.77 -4.04 3.75
CA LEU A 109 -3.58 -4.65 5.07
C LEU A 109 -4.80 -5.46 5.53
N MET A 110 -5.96 -5.27 4.87
CA MET A 110 -7.24 -5.91 5.17
C MET A 110 -7.71 -6.80 4.01
N ASP A 111 -6.77 -7.48 3.32
CA ASP A 111 -7.08 -8.36 2.19
C ASP A 111 -8.10 -9.46 2.58
N PRO A 112 -9.25 -9.57 1.87
CA PRO A 112 -10.19 -10.65 2.08
C PRO A 112 -9.53 -12.03 1.92
N PRO A 113 -9.87 -13.04 2.75
CA PRO A 113 -9.26 -14.37 2.65
C PRO A 113 -9.60 -15.07 1.32
N ALA A 114 -10.76 -14.76 0.73
CA ALA A 114 -11.22 -15.27 -0.54
C ALA A 114 -11.85 -14.16 -1.38
N ARG A 115 -12.08 -14.44 -2.67
CA ARG A 115 -12.84 -13.53 -3.55
C ARG A 115 -14.26 -13.34 -3.01
N LEU A 116 -14.71 -12.10 -2.96
CA LEU A 116 -16.05 -11.71 -2.52
C LEU A 116 -17.09 -12.15 -3.55
N GLY A 117 -18.23 -12.64 -3.07
CA GLY A 117 -19.25 -13.30 -3.88
C GLY A 117 -20.22 -12.34 -4.57
N SER A 118 -20.39 -11.12 -4.04
CA SER A 118 -21.33 -10.14 -4.58
C SER A 118 -20.84 -8.70 -4.43
N GLU A 119 -21.46 -7.79 -5.20
CA GLU A 119 -21.19 -6.35 -5.08
C GLU A 119 -21.52 -5.84 -3.68
N ALA A 120 -22.61 -6.29 -3.06
CA ALA A 120 -22.99 -5.92 -1.70
C ALA A 120 -21.92 -6.30 -0.66
N GLU A 121 -21.35 -7.50 -0.78
CA GLU A 121 -20.23 -7.94 0.08
C GLU A 121 -18.97 -7.09 -0.14
N ALA A 122 -18.70 -6.71 -1.39
CA ALA A 122 -17.58 -5.82 -1.72
C ALA A 122 -17.73 -4.43 -1.13
N LEU A 123 -18.93 -3.85 -1.17
CA LEU A 123 -19.20 -2.55 -0.55
C LEU A 123 -19.10 -2.62 0.97
N ALA A 124 -19.70 -3.65 1.60
CA ALA A 124 -19.59 -3.84 3.05
C ALA A 124 -18.15 -4.04 3.51
N TRP A 125 -17.33 -4.75 2.72
CA TRP A 125 -15.89 -4.86 3.00
C TRP A 125 -15.19 -3.51 2.85
N LEU A 126 -15.46 -2.75 1.78
CA LEU A 126 -14.89 -1.39 1.62
C LEU A 126 -15.26 -0.49 2.79
N ASP A 127 -16.48 -0.55 3.28
CA ASP A 127 -16.94 0.24 4.43
C ASP A 127 -16.18 -0.12 5.71
N SER A 128 -15.76 -1.38 5.86
CA SER A 128 -14.95 -1.83 7.00
C SER A 128 -13.49 -1.37 6.93
N VAL A 129 -13.03 -0.93 5.76
CA VAL A 129 -11.66 -0.46 5.51
C VAL A 129 -11.53 1.06 5.71
N VAL A 130 -12.62 1.82 5.60
CA VAL A 130 -12.64 3.28 5.79
C VAL A 130 -12.57 3.64 7.27
#